data_AF-A0A1A8NV24-F1
#
_entry.id   AF-A0A1A8NV24-F1
#
_cell.length_a   1.000
_cell.length_b   1.000
_cell.length_c   1.000
_cell.angle_alpha   90.00
_cell.angle_beta   90.00
_cell.angle_gamma   90.00
#
_symmetry.space_group_name_H-M   'P 1'
#
loop_
_entity.id
_entity.type
_entity.pdbx_description
1 polymer ?
#
loop_
_entity_poly.entity_id
_entity_poly.type
_entity_poly.pdbx_seq_one_letter_code
_entity_poly.pdbx_strand_id
1 'polypeptide(L)'
;MPLQGVCWFLCCRQGFSLLGRDYGEKEEEESFELRNKEDLTPNGRTPAEVTVSQPTCTANGTNGHTISQSPVKMKKQITEENEMGLEEEPELLVKGWLLREVRGSWIKHRRYWFVLSQDSLDYYSGPEKGARRLGTLVLTSLCSVIWPDKQTYKETGYWSITVYGRKHCYRLYTKHFNEAVHWACAIQKIIDTKSPVETPTQLLIRDIEENKFNPEVVEHIYQHNPILKYTQGPLYAPLLPFPYGSLEHTYHNGKGYGSVREEAVKLFNCLQQLELVREPVPIIQGVLQTCLDLRPLRDEVYCQLVKQTSHTPSPYTAAHLRYWQLLTCMSCTFLPGPNMLKYLRFHLKRIQSQSPESEMDNYASFISEALEKTKCRECVPSWDEIQMLMNRQEMLCTVHYPGPGSC
;
A
#
# COMPACT_ATOMS: atom_id res chain seq x y z
N MET A 1 -13.08 -37.80 -20.97
CA MET A 1 -12.83 -36.54 -20.24
C MET A 1 -11.39 -36.58 -19.71
N PRO A 2 -10.45 -35.81 -20.29
CA PRO A 2 -9.05 -35.80 -19.86
C PRO A 2 -8.78 -34.76 -18.76
N LEU A 3 -7.76 -35.02 -17.92
CA LEU A 3 -7.42 -34.22 -16.75
C LEU A 3 -6.73 -32.90 -17.14
N GLN A 4 -7.45 -31.77 -17.13
CA GLN A 4 -6.85 -30.44 -17.36
C GLN A 4 -6.41 -29.71 -16.08
N GLY A 5 -7.04 -29.98 -14.93
CA GLY A 5 -6.79 -29.26 -13.66
C GLY A 5 -5.38 -29.41 -13.06
N VAL A 6 -4.59 -30.39 -13.51
CA VAL A 6 -3.22 -30.62 -12.99
C VAL A 6 -2.21 -29.65 -13.60
N CYS A 7 -2.44 -29.17 -14.83
CA CYS A 7 -1.53 -28.24 -15.51
C CYS A 7 -1.51 -26.85 -14.83
N TRP A 8 -2.67 -26.40 -14.34
CA TRP A 8 -2.84 -25.16 -13.57
C TRP A 8 -1.91 -25.11 -12.35
N PHE A 9 -1.87 -26.20 -11.56
CA PHE A 9 -0.98 -26.32 -10.39
C PHE A 9 0.51 -26.40 -10.74
N LEU A 10 0.87 -26.83 -11.96
CA LEU A 10 2.27 -26.98 -12.38
C LEU A 10 2.84 -25.71 -13.01
N CYS A 11 2.14 -25.06 -13.94
CA CYS A 11 2.60 -23.82 -14.54
C CYS A 11 2.74 -22.69 -13.50
N CYS A 12 1.74 -22.54 -12.63
CA CYS A 12 1.78 -21.59 -11.52
C CYS A 12 2.77 -21.96 -10.40
N ARG A 13 3.36 -23.17 -10.42
CA ARG A 13 4.50 -23.50 -9.54
C ARG A 13 5.85 -23.35 -10.23
N GLN A 14 6.07 -23.91 -11.42
CA GLN A 14 7.40 -23.95 -12.02
C GLN A 14 7.91 -22.57 -12.46
N GLY A 15 7.02 -21.66 -12.88
CA GLY A 15 7.40 -20.25 -13.11
C GLY A 15 7.79 -19.51 -11.82
N PHE A 16 7.13 -19.81 -10.69
CA PHE A 16 7.33 -19.10 -9.42
C PHE A 16 8.37 -19.76 -8.49
N SER A 17 8.63 -21.07 -8.61
CA SER A 17 9.59 -21.79 -7.75
C SER A 17 11.05 -21.62 -8.19
N LEU A 18 11.29 -21.17 -9.43
CA LEU A 18 12.63 -20.87 -9.93
C LEU A 18 13.21 -19.55 -9.40
N LEU A 19 12.37 -18.68 -8.84
CA LEU A 19 12.79 -17.41 -8.20
C LEU A 19 12.87 -17.51 -6.66
N GLY A 20 12.39 -18.62 -6.07
CA GLY A 20 12.23 -18.76 -4.62
C GLY A 20 13.44 -19.31 -3.86
N ARG A 21 14.68 -19.06 -4.33
CA ARG A 21 15.88 -19.68 -3.72
C ARG A 21 17.03 -18.76 -3.33
N ASP A 22 17.22 -17.62 -4.00
CA ASP A 22 18.35 -16.71 -3.76
C ASP A 22 17.89 -15.29 -3.38
N TYR A 23 17.20 -15.18 -2.24
CA TYR A 23 17.03 -13.91 -1.50
C TYR A 23 17.44 -14.11 -0.04
N GLY A 24 18.74 -14.28 0.11
CA GLY A 24 19.42 -14.66 1.35
C GLY A 24 20.21 -13.54 2.02
N GLU A 25 19.73 -12.29 2.00
CA GLU A 25 20.17 -11.30 2.99
C GLU A 25 19.10 -10.20 3.21
N LYS A 26 19.16 -9.54 4.38
CA LYS A 26 18.23 -8.45 4.73
C LYS A 26 18.87 -7.11 4.45
N GLU A 27 18.70 -6.62 3.23
CA GLU A 27 18.78 -5.17 3.03
C GLU A 27 17.58 -4.51 3.73
N GLU A 28 17.82 -3.38 4.39
CA GLU A 28 16.79 -2.72 5.18
C GLU A 28 15.77 -2.04 4.27
N GLU A 29 14.48 -2.16 4.56
CA GLU A 29 13.43 -1.42 3.83
C GLU A 29 13.68 0.09 3.94
N GLU A 30 14.24 0.70 2.89
CA GLU A 30 14.30 2.16 2.77
C GLU A 30 12.88 2.73 2.95
N SER A 31 12.74 3.65 3.91
CA SER A 31 11.44 4.09 4.39
C SER A 31 10.81 5.15 3.48
N PHE A 32 10.53 4.78 2.23
CA PHE A 32 9.53 5.46 1.45
C PHE A 32 8.21 5.49 2.24
N GLU A 33 7.57 6.66 2.25
CA GLU A 33 6.48 7.07 3.16
C GLU A 33 6.88 7.32 4.63
N LEU A 34 7.44 8.51 4.90
CA LEU A 34 6.89 9.46 5.87
C LEU A 34 7.46 10.87 5.58
N ARG A 35 6.65 11.77 5.03
CA ARG A 35 6.95 13.21 4.93
C ARG A 35 5.84 13.98 5.63
N ASN A 36 6.12 14.53 6.80
CA ASN A 36 5.17 15.38 7.52
C ASN A 36 4.98 16.70 6.76
N LYS A 37 3.78 17.29 6.88
CA LYS A 37 3.32 18.38 6.01
C LYS A 37 3.81 19.79 6.44
N GLU A 38 4.91 19.85 7.17
CA GLU A 38 5.36 21.06 7.88
C GLU A 38 6.70 21.63 7.34
N ASP A 39 7.54 20.80 6.69
CA ASP A 39 8.83 21.22 6.10
C ASP A 39 8.69 21.94 4.74
N LEU A 40 7.86 22.99 4.68
CA LEU A 40 7.72 23.86 3.51
C LEU A 40 7.74 25.35 3.89
N THR A 41 8.91 25.84 4.32
CA THR A 41 9.22 27.28 4.32
C THR A 41 10.50 27.56 3.49
N PRO A 42 10.44 28.39 2.44
CA PRO A 42 11.55 28.50 1.48
C PRO A 42 12.57 29.57 1.88
N ASN A 43 13.51 29.24 2.77
CA ASN A 43 14.73 30.03 2.98
C ASN A 43 15.82 29.63 1.96
N GLY A 44 15.72 30.17 0.75
CA GLY A 44 16.67 29.88 -0.34
C GLY A 44 18.03 30.56 -0.16
N ARG A 45 19.11 29.85 -0.54
CA ARG A 45 20.45 30.40 -0.82
C ARG A 45 21.25 29.43 -1.69
N THR A 46 21.62 29.87 -2.90
CA THR A 46 22.70 29.27 -3.71
C THR A 46 23.99 30.10 -3.55
N PRO A 47 25.20 29.54 -3.81
CA PRO A 47 26.45 30.15 -3.36
C PRO A 47 27.25 30.91 -4.45
N ALA A 48 27.64 32.16 -4.13
CA ALA A 48 28.68 33.01 -4.75
C ALA A 48 28.80 34.36 -3.96
N GLU A 49 29.89 35.13 -3.95
CA GLU A 49 31.34 34.81 -3.89
C GLU A 49 32.15 36.08 -3.47
N VAL A 50 33.49 35.97 -3.31
CA VAL A 50 34.52 37.00 -3.59
C VAL A 50 34.37 38.44 -3.01
N THR A 51 35.10 38.69 -1.91
CA THR A 51 36.16 39.76 -1.77
C THR A 51 35.85 41.23 -1.39
N VAL A 52 36.39 41.65 -0.21
CA VAL A 52 36.97 42.99 0.20
C VAL A 52 36.04 44.24 0.12
N SER A 53 35.80 45.03 1.19
CA SER A 53 36.76 45.91 1.91
C SER A 53 36.23 46.53 3.24
N GLN A 54 37.11 47.21 4.00
CA GLN A 54 36.83 48.19 5.08
C GLN A 54 36.87 49.64 4.54
N PRO A 55 36.62 50.76 5.28
CA PRO A 55 36.36 50.96 6.74
C PRO A 55 35.00 51.71 6.99
N THR A 56 34.69 52.65 7.93
CA THR A 56 35.43 53.48 8.93
C THR A 56 34.47 54.13 9.97
N CYS A 57 34.97 54.46 11.18
CA CYS A 57 34.48 55.53 12.11
C CYS A 57 33.05 55.40 12.75
N THR A 58 32.72 55.96 13.93
CA THR A 58 33.46 56.76 14.94
C THR A 58 32.84 56.66 16.36
N ALA A 59 33.66 56.91 17.40
CA ALA A 59 33.43 57.55 18.74
C ALA A 59 31.99 57.69 19.34
N ASN A 60 31.73 57.62 20.66
CA ASN A 60 32.53 57.71 21.91
C ASN A 60 32.15 56.53 22.87
N GLY A 61 32.77 56.21 24.03
CA GLY A 61 33.34 57.03 25.12
C GLY A 61 32.23 57.40 26.15
N THR A 62 32.37 57.25 27.48
CA THR A 62 33.53 56.96 28.35
C THR A 62 33.09 56.46 29.75
N ASN A 63 33.93 55.67 30.44
CA ASN A 63 34.05 55.30 31.90
C ASN A 63 32.87 55.54 32.90
N GLY A 64 32.69 54.72 33.96
CA GLY A 64 33.45 53.55 34.45
C GLY A 64 33.27 53.30 35.98
N HIS A 65 34.24 52.59 36.58
CA HIS A 65 34.40 52.22 38.01
C HIS A 65 33.67 50.97 38.58
N THR A 66 34.30 50.43 39.64
CA THR A 66 34.21 49.06 40.17
C THR A 66 34.19 49.09 41.71
N ILE A 67 33.72 48.00 42.36
CA ILE A 67 33.95 47.48 43.75
C ILE A 67 32.61 46.85 44.22
N SER A 68 32.44 45.52 44.22
CA SER A 68 33.01 44.50 45.12
C SER A 68 32.45 44.54 46.56
N GLN A 69 31.59 43.56 46.90
CA GLN A 69 31.61 42.81 48.19
C GLN A 69 30.62 41.62 48.18
N SER A 70 30.78 40.71 49.14
CA SER A 70 30.04 39.45 49.33
C SER A 70 29.93 39.13 50.84
N PRO A 71 29.32 38.01 51.26
CA PRO A 71 27.96 37.52 50.97
C PRO A 71 27.15 37.31 52.28
N VAL A 72 25.80 37.24 52.22
CA VAL A 72 24.96 36.91 53.40
C VAL A 72 23.91 35.85 53.07
N LYS A 73 23.87 34.79 53.89
CA LYS A 73 22.78 33.78 53.90
C LYS A 73 21.60 34.27 54.73
N MET A 74 20.38 33.96 54.32
CA MET A 74 19.23 33.87 55.24
C MET A 74 18.35 32.66 54.91
N LYS A 75 17.87 31.97 55.95
CA LYS A 75 16.97 30.80 55.82
C LYS A 75 15.51 31.26 55.80
N LYS A 76 14.73 30.75 54.86
CA LYS A 76 13.36 30.25 55.06
C LYS A 76 13.29 28.93 54.27
N GLN A 77 13.16 27.77 54.92
CA GLN A 77 12.02 27.24 55.66
C GLN A 77 10.91 26.79 54.71
N ILE A 78 10.62 25.49 54.83
CA ILE A 78 9.79 24.66 53.95
C ILE A 78 8.34 25.15 53.92
N THR A 79 7.78 25.20 52.72
CA THR A 79 6.37 24.86 52.46
C THR A 79 6.39 23.68 51.49
N GLU A 80 5.66 22.61 51.79
CA GLU A 80 5.51 21.46 50.88
C GLU A 80 4.42 21.76 49.84
N GLU A 81 4.78 22.48 48.77
CA GLU A 81 3.92 22.54 47.59
C GLU A 81 4.06 21.24 46.81
N ASN A 82 3.15 20.31 47.11
CA ASN A 82 3.03 19.01 46.48
C ASN A 82 2.46 19.18 45.06
N GLU A 83 3.31 19.61 44.11
CA GLU A 83 3.00 19.63 42.69
C GLU A 83 2.78 18.19 42.18
N MET A 84 1.57 17.68 42.42
CA MET A 84 1.01 16.59 41.64
C MET A 84 0.79 17.11 40.22
N GLY A 85 1.83 16.98 39.40
CA GLY A 85 1.69 16.96 37.95
C GLY A 85 0.69 15.86 37.60
N LEU A 86 -0.56 16.26 37.36
CA LEU A 86 -1.58 15.41 36.76
C LEU A 86 -1.17 15.18 35.31
N GLU A 87 -0.28 14.20 35.09
CA GLU A 87 -0.20 13.51 33.82
C GLU A 87 -1.60 12.94 33.54
N GLU A 88 -2.36 13.60 32.66
CA GLU A 88 -3.62 13.08 32.17
C GLU A 88 -3.33 11.78 31.42
N GLU A 89 -3.47 10.62 32.09
CA GLU A 89 -3.38 9.30 31.44
C GLU A 89 -4.38 9.30 30.27
N PRO A 90 -3.93 9.27 29.00
CA PRO A 90 -4.83 9.43 27.86
C PRO A 90 -5.93 8.36 27.92
N GLU A 91 -7.18 8.79 27.74
CA GLU A 91 -8.42 8.18 28.31
C GLU A 91 -8.66 6.68 28.05
N LEU A 92 -7.85 6.02 27.21
CA LEU A 92 -8.02 4.63 26.74
C LEU A 92 -6.72 3.80 26.79
N LEU A 93 -5.85 4.05 27.77
CA LEU A 93 -4.68 3.20 28.05
C LEU A 93 -5.08 1.79 28.55
N VAL A 94 -5.14 0.82 27.64
CA VAL A 94 -5.33 -0.60 28.00
C VAL A 94 -3.97 -1.26 28.29
N LYS A 95 -3.81 -1.77 29.52
CA LYS A 95 -2.57 -2.37 30.03
C LYS A 95 -2.88 -3.70 30.74
N GLY A 96 -2.12 -4.76 30.45
CA GLY A 96 -2.45 -6.11 30.92
C GLY A 96 -1.50 -7.23 30.48
N TRP A 97 -1.72 -8.44 31.00
CA TRP A 97 -0.90 -9.61 30.72
C TRP A 97 -1.50 -10.48 29.60
N LEU A 98 -0.85 -10.52 28.43
CA LEU A 98 -1.24 -11.44 27.35
C LEU A 98 -0.14 -12.46 27.06
N LEU A 99 -0.56 -13.61 26.52
CA LEU A 99 0.34 -14.60 25.92
C LEU A 99 0.55 -14.24 24.45
N ARG A 100 1.78 -14.32 23.93
CA ARG A 100 2.11 -14.09 22.51
C ARG A 100 2.74 -15.32 21.88
N GLU A 101 2.40 -15.61 20.62
CA GLU A 101 3.07 -16.63 19.81
C GLU A 101 4.55 -16.23 19.58
N VAL A 102 5.48 -17.09 19.99
CA VAL A 102 6.91 -16.95 19.68
C VAL A 102 7.34 -18.14 18.83
N ARG A 103 7.76 -17.87 17.60
CA ARG A 103 8.22 -18.90 16.65
C ARG A 103 9.70 -19.23 16.91
N GLY A 104 9.96 -20.51 17.09
CA GLY A 104 11.27 -21.16 16.99
C GLY A 104 11.06 -22.54 16.36
N SER A 105 11.90 -23.52 16.69
CA SER A 105 11.71 -24.91 16.23
C SER A 105 10.38 -25.55 16.65
N TRP A 106 9.69 -24.96 17.64
CA TRP A 106 8.34 -25.31 18.09
C TRP A 106 7.60 -24.02 18.42
N ILE A 107 6.28 -23.99 18.20
CA ILE A 107 5.42 -22.86 18.61
C ILE A 107 5.35 -22.83 20.14
N LYS A 108 5.69 -21.68 20.75
CA LYS A 108 5.61 -21.49 22.21
C LYS A 108 4.89 -20.18 22.54
N HIS A 109 3.93 -20.25 23.43
CA HIS A 109 3.29 -19.06 24.02
C HIS A 109 4.15 -18.53 25.16
N ARG A 110 4.52 -17.24 25.13
CA ARG A 110 5.20 -16.55 26.23
C ARG A 110 4.33 -15.41 26.75
N ARG A 111 4.30 -15.25 28.07
CA ARG A 111 3.53 -14.20 28.76
C ARG A 111 4.34 -12.91 28.80
N TYR A 112 3.73 -11.80 28.40
CA TYR A 112 4.35 -10.46 28.41
C TYR A 112 3.34 -9.42 28.91
N TRP A 113 3.85 -8.32 29.46
CA TRP A 113 3.02 -7.18 29.81
C TRP A 113 2.83 -6.31 28.57
N PHE A 114 1.58 -6.14 28.13
CA PHE A 114 1.22 -5.30 26.99
C PHE A 114 0.69 -3.96 27.46
N VAL A 115 1.00 -2.92 26.69
CA VAL A 115 0.45 -1.57 26.85
C VAL A 115 0.03 -1.06 25.48
N LEU A 116 -1.26 -0.74 25.35
CA LEU A 116 -1.82 -0.05 24.21
C LEU A 116 -1.76 1.45 24.48
N SER A 117 -0.95 2.17 23.71
CA SER A 117 -0.92 3.63 23.65
C SER A 117 -1.81 4.13 22.51
N GLN A 118 -1.93 5.46 22.36
CA GLN A 118 -2.62 6.04 21.20
C GLN A 118 -1.95 5.70 19.87
N ASP A 119 -0.64 5.38 19.83
CA ASP A 119 0.14 5.19 18.59
C ASP A 119 0.71 3.79 18.41
N SER A 120 0.70 2.95 19.45
CA SER A 120 1.34 1.64 19.41
C SER A 120 0.76 0.61 20.37
N LEU A 121 0.90 -0.66 19.98
CA LEU A 121 0.76 -1.79 20.88
C LEU A 121 2.16 -2.30 21.26
N ASP A 122 2.62 -1.91 22.44
CA ASP A 122 3.94 -2.25 22.97
C ASP A 122 3.88 -3.45 23.91
N TYR A 123 5.01 -4.17 24.06
CA TYR A 123 5.14 -5.22 25.06
C TYR A 123 6.49 -5.19 25.80
N TYR A 124 6.45 -5.56 27.07
CA TYR A 124 7.49 -5.34 28.07
C TYR A 124 7.86 -6.63 28.84
N SER A 125 8.99 -6.60 29.56
CA SER A 125 9.40 -7.65 30.48
C SER A 125 8.38 -7.91 31.59
N GLY A 126 7.75 -6.85 32.09
CA GLY A 126 6.79 -6.87 33.19
C GLY A 126 6.09 -5.51 33.34
N PRO A 127 5.26 -5.35 34.39
CA PRO A 127 4.45 -4.16 34.65
C PRO A 127 5.20 -3.04 35.38
N GLU A 128 6.42 -3.28 35.83
CA GLU A 128 7.21 -2.34 36.63
C GLU A 128 7.55 -1.02 35.89
N LYS A 129 7.53 0.12 36.59
CA LYS A 129 8.06 1.38 36.03
C LYS A 129 9.55 1.19 35.74
N GLY A 130 9.95 1.33 34.48
CA GLY A 130 11.30 1.01 34.00
C GLY A 130 11.48 -0.40 33.41
N ALA A 131 10.40 -1.18 33.27
CA ALA A 131 10.42 -2.46 32.55
C ALA A 131 11.03 -2.31 31.15
N ARG A 132 11.80 -3.31 30.71
CA ARG A 132 12.41 -3.29 29.38
C ARG A 132 11.35 -3.49 28.31
N ARG A 133 11.17 -2.52 27.41
CA ARG A 133 10.39 -2.71 26.17
C ARG A 133 11.07 -3.78 25.31
N LEU A 134 10.32 -4.80 24.93
CA LEU A 134 10.76 -5.95 24.12
C LEU A 134 10.30 -5.84 22.66
N GLY A 135 9.37 -4.94 22.37
CA GLY A 135 9.03 -4.51 21.02
C GLY A 135 7.79 -3.62 20.99
N THR A 136 7.47 -3.13 19.80
CA THR A 136 6.38 -2.21 19.50
C THR A 136 5.72 -2.60 18.19
N LEU A 137 4.41 -2.40 18.07
CA LEU A 137 3.67 -2.46 16.82
C LEU A 137 2.97 -1.11 16.65
N VAL A 138 3.51 -0.26 15.77
CA VAL A 138 2.95 1.06 15.45
C VAL A 138 1.59 0.89 14.76
N LEU A 139 0.58 1.61 15.27
CA LEU A 139 -0.80 1.54 14.80
C LEU A 139 -1.07 2.66 13.79
N THR A 140 -1.47 2.27 12.58
CA THR A 140 -1.90 3.16 11.49
C THR A 140 -3.27 2.73 10.98
N SER A 141 -3.92 3.52 10.12
CA SER A 141 -5.22 3.17 9.52
C SER A 141 -5.20 1.91 8.64
N LEU A 142 -4.01 1.36 8.34
CA LEU A 142 -3.83 0.12 7.56
C LEU A 142 -3.59 -1.09 8.47
N CYS A 143 -3.47 -0.89 9.78
CA CYS A 143 -3.49 -2.00 10.73
C CYS A 143 -4.85 -2.66 10.76
N SER A 144 -4.89 -3.96 11.11
CA SER A 144 -6.16 -4.68 11.20
C SER A 144 -6.15 -5.71 12.33
N VAL A 145 -7.34 -5.96 12.88
CA VAL A 145 -7.56 -6.85 14.02
C VAL A 145 -8.43 -8.03 13.60
N ILE A 146 -7.89 -9.24 13.67
CA ILE A 146 -8.69 -10.47 13.62
C ILE A 146 -9.21 -10.75 15.03
N TRP A 147 -10.54 -10.75 15.14
CA TRP A 147 -11.31 -10.88 16.37
C TRP A 147 -11.30 -12.32 16.93
N PRO A 148 -11.51 -12.50 18.25
CA PRO A 148 -11.48 -13.82 18.89
C PRO A 148 -12.60 -14.75 18.42
N ASP A 149 -12.20 -15.87 17.82
CA ASP A 149 -13.09 -16.86 17.21
C ASP A 149 -13.20 -18.17 18.04
N LYS A 150 -14.29 -18.90 17.83
CA LYS A 150 -14.63 -20.12 18.59
C LYS A 150 -13.89 -21.38 18.08
N GLN A 151 -13.30 -21.36 16.90
CA GLN A 151 -12.49 -22.46 16.37
C GLN A 151 -11.09 -22.44 17.00
N THR A 152 -10.37 -21.31 16.99
CA THR A 152 -9.05 -21.21 17.65
C THR A 152 -9.14 -21.55 19.14
N TYR A 153 -10.23 -21.19 19.82
CA TYR A 153 -10.47 -21.61 21.21
C TYR A 153 -10.61 -23.13 21.37
N LYS A 154 -11.34 -23.82 20.48
CA LYS A 154 -11.45 -25.29 20.50
C LYS A 154 -10.11 -25.99 20.24
N GLU A 155 -9.30 -25.43 19.35
CA GLU A 155 -8.02 -26.02 18.94
C GLU A 155 -6.89 -25.78 19.94
N THR A 156 -6.90 -24.64 20.65
CA THR A 156 -5.78 -24.22 21.51
C THR A 156 -6.11 -24.13 23.01
N GLY A 157 -7.38 -24.04 23.38
CA GLY A 157 -7.82 -23.72 24.75
C GLY A 157 -7.69 -22.24 25.13
N TYR A 158 -7.36 -21.36 24.17
CA TYR A 158 -7.20 -19.91 24.38
C TYR A 158 -7.97 -19.12 23.32
N TRP A 159 -8.50 -17.96 23.72
CA TRP A 159 -9.06 -16.98 22.80
C TRP A 159 -7.92 -16.14 22.23
N SER A 160 -7.84 -16.05 20.91
CA SER A 160 -6.76 -15.33 20.22
C SER A 160 -7.21 -14.03 19.57
N ILE A 161 -6.35 -13.02 19.57
CA ILE A 161 -6.45 -11.81 18.74
C ILE A 161 -5.26 -11.81 17.80
N THR A 162 -5.43 -11.41 16.54
CA THR A 162 -4.27 -11.19 15.64
C THR A 162 -4.26 -9.76 15.15
N VAL A 163 -3.21 -9.01 15.50
CA VAL A 163 -3.00 -7.63 15.07
C VAL A 163 -1.95 -7.59 13.98
N TYR A 164 -2.32 -7.09 12.80
CA TYR A 164 -1.40 -6.91 11.67
C TYR A 164 -0.93 -5.45 11.59
N GLY A 165 0.37 -5.20 11.64
CA GLY A 165 1.03 -3.91 11.42
C GLY A 165 2.13 -3.99 10.37
N ARG A 166 2.61 -2.84 9.86
CA ARG A 166 3.48 -2.73 8.64
C ARG A 166 4.58 -3.77 8.53
N LYS A 167 5.33 -4.00 9.63
CA LYS A 167 6.47 -4.95 9.69
C LYS A 167 6.21 -6.17 10.59
N HIS A 168 5.09 -6.21 11.33
CA HIS A 168 4.89 -7.13 12.45
C HIS A 168 3.44 -7.63 12.56
N CYS A 169 3.27 -8.94 12.67
CA CYS A 169 2.01 -9.58 13.06
C CYS A 169 2.13 -10.06 14.52
N TYR A 170 1.23 -9.59 15.39
CA TYR A 170 1.17 -9.98 16.80
C TYR A 170 -0.05 -10.87 17.02
N ARG A 171 0.18 -12.17 17.17
CA ARG A 171 -0.84 -13.14 17.59
C ARG A 171 -0.81 -13.30 19.11
N LEU A 172 -1.89 -12.84 19.74
CA LEU A 172 -2.05 -12.65 21.18
C LEU A 172 -3.13 -13.59 21.70
N TYR A 173 -3.04 -14.01 22.96
CA TYR A 173 -3.89 -15.04 23.54
C TYR A 173 -4.21 -14.74 25.01
N THR A 174 -5.46 -15.06 25.41
CA THR A 174 -5.91 -15.11 26.81
C THR A 174 -6.87 -16.29 27.03
N LYS A 175 -7.09 -16.68 28.28
CA LYS A 175 -8.12 -17.66 28.67
C LYS A 175 -9.54 -17.09 28.65
N HIS A 176 -9.71 -15.76 28.68
CA HIS A 176 -11.00 -15.12 28.91
C HIS A 176 -11.52 -14.42 27.65
N PHE A 177 -12.70 -14.85 27.16
CA PHE A 177 -13.32 -14.27 25.96
C PHE A 177 -13.53 -12.76 26.09
N ASN A 178 -14.06 -12.29 27.22
CA ASN A 178 -14.36 -10.88 27.45
C ASN A 178 -13.08 -10.02 27.45
N GLU A 179 -11.95 -10.55 27.91
CA GLU A 179 -10.65 -9.86 27.82
C GLU A 179 -10.17 -9.80 26.37
N ALA A 180 -10.27 -10.91 25.61
CA ALA A 180 -9.91 -10.92 24.20
C ALA A 180 -10.75 -9.93 23.36
N VAL A 181 -12.05 -9.86 23.63
CA VAL A 181 -12.96 -8.88 23.01
C VAL A 181 -12.60 -7.46 23.44
N HIS A 182 -12.34 -7.21 24.72
CA HIS A 182 -11.97 -5.87 25.21
C HIS A 182 -10.70 -5.33 24.53
N TRP A 183 -9.65 -6.14 24.45
CA TRP A 183 -8.42 -5.78 23.72
C TRP A 183 -8.69 -5.56 22.22
N ALA A 184 -9.47 -6.43 21.57
CA ALA A 184 -9.81 -6.26 20.15
C ALA A 184 -10.58 -4.94 19.89
N CYS A 185 -11.59 -4.64 20.71
CA CYS A 185 -12.32 -3.37 20.68
C CYS A 185 -11.40 -2.15 20.85
N ALA A 186 -10.49 -2.19 21.84
CA ALA A 186 -9.62 -1.06 22.15
C ALA A 186 -8.59 -0.80 21.03
N ILE A 187 -7.98 -1.86 20.49
CA ILE A 187 -7.02 -1.75 19.38
C ILE A 187 -7.73 -1.26 18.12
N GLN A 188 -8.91 -1.81 17.79
CA GLN A 188 -9.69 -1.38 16.64
C GLN A 188 -10.09 0.11 16.77
N LYS A 189 -10.60 0.54 17.93
CA LYS A 189 -10.97 1.95 18.18
C LYS A 189 -9.80 2.92 17.97
N ILE A 190 -8.56 2.50 18.24
CA ILE A 190 -7.36 3.32 18.02
C ILE A 190 -6.90 3.31 16.55
N ILE A 191 -7.14 2.22 15.82
CA ILE A 191 -6.94 2.16 14.36
C ILE A 191 -7.96 3.08 13.65
N ASP A 192 -9.23 3.04 14.09
CA ASP A 192 -10.33 3.80 13.51
C ASP A 192 -10.18 5.33 13.70
N THR A 193 -9.38 5.79 14.66
CA THR A 193 -9.05 7.22 14.86
C THR A 193 -7.80 7.68 14.11
N LYS A 194 -7.07 6.79 13.42
CA LYS A 194 -5.90 7.21 12.62
C LYS A 194 -6.32 7.85 11.30
N SER A 195 -5.59 8.89 10.93
CA SER A 195 -5.65 9.46 9.58
C SER A 195 -5.36 8.37 8.53
N PRO A 196 -6.10 8.34 7.41
CA PRO A 196 -5.82 7.44 6.30
C PRO A 196 -4.38 7.58 5.82
N VAL A 197 -3.65 6.47 5.76
CA VAL A 197 -2.31 6.42 5.14
C VAL A 197 -2.46 6.58 3.62
N GLU A 198 -1.99 7.70 3.09
CA GLU A 198 -1.91 7.95 1.65
C GLU A 198 -0.56 7.48 1.09
N THR A 199 -0.55 6.73 -0.02
CA THR A 199 0.70 6.37 -0.72
C THR A 199 1.21 7.52 -1.60
N PRO A 200 2.51 7.57 -1.98
CA PRO A 200 3.04 8.61 -2.86
C PRO A 200 2.29 8.66 -4.19
N THR A 201 1.89 7.50 -4.72
CA THR A 201 1.06 7.42 -5.93
C THR A 201 -0.28 8.12 -5.76
N GLN A 202 -0.97 7.95 -4.62
CA GLN A 202 -2.25 8.64 -4.36
C GLN A 202 -2.07 10.16 -4.19
N LEU A 203 -1.04 10.57 -3.45
CA LEU A 203 -0.69 11.98 -3.27
C LEU A 203 -0.49 12.65 -4.64
N LEU A 204 0.36 12.06 -5.47
CA LEU A 204 0.67 12.56 -6.80
C LEU A 204 -0.53 12.50 -7.77
N ILE A 205 -1.40 11.49 -7.66
CA ILE A 205 -2.64 11.41 -8.44
C ILE A 205 -3.60 12.56 -8.07
N ARG A 206 -3.69 12.93 -6.78
CA ARG A 206 -4.45 14.11 -6.34
C ARG A 206 -3.81 15.39 -6.89
N ASP A 207 -2.49 15.54 -6.74
CA ASP A 207 -1.76 16.72 -7.22
C ASP A 207 -1.93 16.90 -8.76
N ILE A 208 -2.02 15.80 -9.52
CA ILE A 208 -2.35 15.80 -10.95
C ILE A 208 -3.82 16.19 -11.22
N GLU A 209 -4.79 15.65 -10.48
CA GLU A 209 -6.21 15.99 -10.62
C GLU A 209 -6.49 17.47 -10.27
N GLU A 210 -5.76 18.04 -9.32
CA GLU A 210 -5.78 19.47 -8.98
C GLU A 210 -5.14 20.33 -10.08
N ASN A 211 -4.03 19.88 -10.68
CA ASN A 211 -3.28 20.64 -11.70
C ASN A 211 -3.59 20.26 -13.15
N LYS A 212 -4.60 19.42 -13.43
CA LYS A 212 -4.89 18.82 -14.76
C LYS A 212 -5.08 19.77 -15.95
N PHE A 213 -5.32 21.06 -15.68
CA PHE A 213 -5.44 22.10 -16.71
C PHE A 213 -4.13 22.89 -16.93
N ASN A 214 -3.08 22.62 -16.14
CA ASN A 214 -1.74 23.16 -16.29
C ASN A 214 -0.79 22.03 -16.77
N PRO A 215 -0.55 21.91 -18.10
CA PRO A 215 0.24 20.81 -18.65
C PRO A 215 1.72 20.85 -18.21
N GLU A 216 2.28 22.04 -17.95
CA GLU A 216 3.66 22.22 -17.50
C GLU A 216 3.86 21.65 -16.09
N VAL A 217 2.93 21.94 -15.17
CA VAL A 217 2.98 21.39 -13.79
C VAL A 217 2.76 19.88 -13.79
N VAL A 218 1.81 19.36 -14.58
CA VAL A 218 1.61 17.91 -14.67
C VAL A 218 2.83 17.21 -15.27
N GLU A 219 3.44 17.78 -16.31
CA GLU A 219 4.66 17.24 -16.90
C GLU A 219 5.84 17.28 -15.90
N HIS A 220 6.01 18.38 -15.17
CA HIS A 220 6.99 18.49 -14.08
C HIS A 220 6.78 17.42 -13.00
N ILE A 221 5.52 17.09 -12.64
CA ILE A 221 5.18 16.01 -11.71
C ILE A 221 5.64 14.66 -12.28
N TYR A 222 5.29 14.31 -13.52
CA TYR A 222 5.74 13.05 -14.14
C TYR A 222 7.27 12.99 -14.26
N GLN A 223 7.95 14.08 -14.62
CA GLN A 223 9.39 14.12 -14.76
C GLN A 223 10.10 13.75 -13.46
N HIS A 224 9.72 14.37 -12.33
CA HIS A 224 10.37 14.17 -11.03
C HIS A 224 9.91 12.92 -10.26
N ASN A 225 8.84 12.22 -10.69
CA ASN A 225 8.29 11.08 -9.97
C ASN A 225 8.27 9.78 -10.82
N PRO A 226 9.37 8.99 -10.83
CA PRO A 226 9.44 7.70 -11.54
C PRO A 226 8.38 6.68 -11.13
N ILE A 227 7.79 6.80 -9.92
CA ILE A 227 6.70 5.93 -9.47
C ILE A 227 5.48 5.98 -10.42
N LEU A 228 5.23 7.12 -11.08
CA LEU A 228 4.11 7.32 -12.02
C LEU A 228 4.38 6.82 -13.45
N LYS A 229 5.64 6.54 -13.81
CA LYS A 229 6.08 6.24 -15.18
C LYS A 229 6.46 4.78 -15.36
N TYR A 230 6.57 4.37 -16.61
CA TYR A 230 7.05 3.06 -17.01
C TYR A 230 8.36 2.64 -16.33
N THR A 231 8.46 1.36 -15.95
CA THR A 231 9.68 0.76 -15.41
C THR A 231 9.88 -0.69 -15.86
N GLN A 232 11.15 -1.06 -16.03
CA GLN A 232 11.63 -2.44 -16.18
C GLN A 232 12.06 -3.07 -14.85
N GLY A 233 12.28 -2.27 -13.80
CA GLY A 233 12.52 -2.78 -12.45
C GLY A 233 11.22 -3.26 -11.79
N PRO A 234 11.27 -4.23 -10.86
CA PRO A 234 10.09 -4.73 -10.17
C PRO A 234 9.50 -3.69 -9.20
N LEU A 235 8.26 -3.91 -8.75
CA LEU A 235 7.71 -3.25 -7.58
C LEU A 235 7.92 -4.11 -6.33
N TYR A 236 8.37 -3.50 -5.23
CA TYR A 236 8.53 -4.15 -3.92
C TYR A 236 7.34 -3.92 -2.98
N ALA A 237 6.46 -2.98 -3.33
CA ALA A 237 5.23 -2.68 -2.63
C ALA A 237 4.12 -2.30 -3.63
N PRO A 238 2.83 -2.43 -3.26
CA PRO A 238 1.71 -1.95 -4.07
C PRO A 238 1.75 -0.43 -4.26
N LEU A 239 1.19 0.07 -5.36
CA LEU A 239 1.06 1.50 -5.63
C LEU A 239 0.00 2.18 -4.76
N LEU A 240 -1.03 1.43 -4.36
CA LEU A 240 -2.15 1.88 -3.53
C LEU A 240 -2.13 1.26 -2.12
N PRO A 241 -2.73 1.91 -1.12
CA PRO A 241 -2.74 1.41 0.25
C PRO A 241 -3.70 0.23 0.39
N PHE A 242 -3.23 -0.80 1.11
CA PHE A 242 -4.00 -1.97 1.49
C PHE A 242 -3.79 -2.26 2.97
N PRO A 243 -4.81 -2.75 3.69
CA PRO A 243 -4.64 -3.25 5.05
C PRO A 243 -3.53 -4.31 5.14
N TYR A 244 -2.79 -4.32 6.25
CA TYR A 244 -1.71 -5.28 6.49
C TYR A 244 -2.20 -6.71 6.75
N GLY A 245 -3.53 -6.89 6.88
CA GLY A 245 -4.23 -8.18 6.89
C GLY A 245 -5.74 -7.96 6.67
N SER A 246 -6.46 -8.99 6.23
CA SER A 246 -7.92 -8.97 5.99
C SER A 246 -8.53 -10.32 6.39
N LEU A 247 -9.78 -10.30 6.89
CA LEU A 247 -10.58 -11.50 7.14
C LEU A 247 -10.85 -12.30 5.85
N GLU A 248 -10.79 -11.64 4.69
CA GLU A 248 -10.96 -12.27 3.38
C GLU A 248 -9.83 -13.27 3.07
N HIS A 249 -8.62 -13.13 3.66
CA HIS A 249 -7.54 -14.12 3.48
C HIS A 249 -7.92 -15.50 4.02
N THR A 250 -8.73 -15.56 5.07
CA THR A 250 -9.25 -16.84 5.59
C THR A 250 -10.16 -17.55 4.58
N TYR A 251 -10.84 -16.82 3.69
CA TYR A 251 -11.66 -17.36 2.61
C TYR A 251 -10.84 -17.65 1.34
N HIS A 252 -10.00 -16.70 0.89
CA HIS A 252 -9.22 -16.84 -0.34
C HIS A 252 -8.01 -17.79 -0.22
N ASN A 253 -7.60 -18.18 0.99
CA ASN A 253 -6.67 -19.30 1.23
C ASN A 253 -7.14 -20.60 0.53
N GLY A 254 -8.46 -20.82 0.42
CA GLY A 254 -9.03 -21.95 -0.30
C GLY A 254 -8.80 -21.93 -1.82
N LYS A 255 -8.38 -20.78 -2.37
CA LYS A 255 -7.95 -20.60 -3.77
C LYS A 255 -6.42 -20.49 -3.93
N GLY A 256 -5.66 -20.46 -2.84
CA GLY A 256 -4.18 -20.44 -2.86
C GLY A 256 -3.53 -19.07 -3.03
N TYR A 257 -4.28 -17.96 -2.94
CA TYR A 257 -3.71 -16.60 -2.95
C TYR A 257 -3.04 -16.24 -1.61
N GLY A 258 -1.99 -15.43 -1.66
CA GLY A 258 -1.29 -14.86 -0.50
C GLY A 258 -1.98 -13.61 0.06
N SER A 259 -1.22 -12.70 0.70
CA SER A 259 -1.78 -11.41 1.15
C SER A 259 -2.12 -10.50 -0.04
N VAL A 260 -3.10 -9.58 0.09
CA VAL A 260 -3.46 -8.66 -1.01
C VAL A 260 -2.24 -7.84 -1.45
N ARG A 261 -1.35 -7.50 -0.52
CA ARG A 261 -0.09 -6.78 -0.82
C ARG A 261 0.91 -7.63 -1.60
N GLU A 262 1.00 -8.94 -1.31
CA GLU A 262 1.80 -9.88 -2.12
C GLU A 262 1.20 -10.08 -3.51
N GLU A 263 -0.12 -10.25 -3.63
CA GLU A 263 -0.77 -10.46 -4.92
C GLU A 263 -0.68 -9.21 -5.82
N ALA A 264 -0.81 -8.01 -5.27
CA ALA A 264 -0.53 -6.76 -6.00
C ALA A 264 0.88 -6.72 -6.61
N VAL A 265 1.90 -7.11 -5.85
CA VAL A 265 3.30 -7.18 -6.31
C VAL A 265 3.51 -8.31 -7.33
N LYS A 266 2.92 -9.50 -7.11
CA LYS A 266 2.95 -10.61 -8.09
C LYS A 266 2.29 -10.21 -9.41
N LEU A 267 1.16 -9.50 -9.36
CA LEU A 267 0.47 -9.00 -10.55
C LEU A 267 1.35 -8.05 -11.34
N PHE A 268 2.07 -7.12 -10.72
CA PHE A 268 3.00 -6.24 -11.44
C PHE A 268 4.08 -7.03 -12.20
N ASN A 269 4.66 -8.05 -11.57
CA ASN A 269 5.61 -8.94 -12.23
C ASN A 269 4.96 -9.69 -13.41
N CYS A 270 3.70 -10.15 -13.27
CA CYS A 270 2.93 -10.72 -14.37
C CYS A 270 2.66 -9.72 -15.51
N LEU A 271 2.46 -8.42 -15.21
CA LEU A 271 2.36 -7.38 -16.24
C LEU A 271 3.66 -7.26 -17.04
N GLN A 272 4.81 -7.20 -16.37
CA GLN A 272 6.11 -7.10 -17.04
C GLN A 272 6.43 -8.34 -17.90
N GLN A 273 6.01 -9.54 -17.47
CA GLN A 273 6.13 -10.75 -18.30
C GLN A 273 5.33 -10.69 -19.61
N LEU A 274 4.30 -9.84 -19.73
CA LEU A 274 3.54 -9.68 -20.99
C LEU A 274 4.42 -9.20 -22.15
N GLU A 275 5.44 -8.37 -21.89
CA GLU A 275 6.38 -7.90 -22.92
C GLU A 275 7.17 -9.05 -23.57
N LEU A 276 7.38 -10.15 -22.83
CA LEU A 276 8.31 -11.23 -23.19
C LEU A 276 7.61 -12.46 -23.79
N VAL A 277 6.31 -12.64 -23.57
CA VAL A 277 5.57 -13.82 -24.02
C VAL A 277 4.99 -13.70 -25.43
N ARG A 278 5.01 -14.82 -26.16
CA ARG A 278 4.33 -14.94 -27.46
C ARG A 278 2.81 -15.01 -27.30
N GLU A 279 2.36 -15.83 -26.35
CA GLU A 279 0.95 -16.06 -26.01
C GLU A 279 0.58 -15.31 -24.70
N PRO A 280 0.00 -14.10 -24.76
CA PRO A 280 -0.32 -13.33 -23.56
C PRO A 280 -1.66 -13.74 -22.92
N VAL A 281 -2.56 -14.37 -23.68
CA VAL A 281 -3.95 -14.66 -23.27
C VAL A 281 -4.05 -15.41 -21.92
N PRO A 282 -3.21 -16.43 -21.62
CA PRO A 282 -3.27 -17.10 -20.32
C PRO A 282 -2.88 -16.19 -19.15
N ILE A 283 -1.95 -15.26 -19.36
CA ILE A 283 -1.53 -14.27 -18.35
C ILE A 283 -2.60 -13.19 -18.19
N ILE A 284 -3.16 -12.69 -19.30
CA ILE A 284 -4.27 -11.72 -19.29
C ILE A 284 -5.46 -12.31 -18.53
N GLN A 285 -5.88 -13.54 -18.83
CA GLN A 285 -6.96 -14.20 -18.09
C GLN A 285 -6.60 -14.45 -16.62
N GLY A 286 -5.35 -14.81 -16.30
CA GLY A 286 -4.87 -14.95 -14.93
C GLY A 286 -4.96 -13.65 -14.11
N VAL A 287 -4.55 -12.52 -14.69
CA VAL A 287 -4.70 -11.18 -14.06
C VAL A 287 -6.17 -10.84 -13.86
N LEU A 288 -7.00 -11.01 -14.89
CA LEU A 288 -8.44 -10.76 -14.80
C LEU A 288 -9.11 -11.63 -13.72
N GLN A 289 -8.74 -12.91 -13.62
CA GLN A 289 -9.31 -13.84 -12.63
C GLN A 289 -8.90 -13.47 -11.21
N THR A 290 -7.66 -13.04 -11.00
CA THR A 290 -7.20 -12.51 -9.70
C THR A 290 -7.96 -11.22 -9.35
N CYS A 291 -8.23 -10.33 -10.31
CA CYS A 291 -9.08 -9.13 -10.11
C CYS A 291 -10.58 -9.44 -9.93
N LEU A 292 -11.08 -10.57 -10.45
CA LEU A 292 -12.44 -11.05 -10.19
C LEU A 292 -12.57 -11.50 -8.72
N ASP A 293 -11.63 -12.33 -8.28
CA ASP A 293 -11.60 -12.94 -6.94
C ASP A 293 -11.23 -11.94 -5.84
N LEU A 294 -10.16 -11.17 -6.04
CA LEU A 294 -9.62 -10.21 -5.08
C LEU A 294 -9.98 -8.78 -5.53
N ARG A 295 -11.24 -8.41 -5.32
CA ARG A 295 -11.80 -7.12 -5.77
C ARG A 295 -10.95 -5.87 -5.43
N PRO A 296 -10.26 -5.77 -4.27
CA PRO A 296 -9.41 -4.62 -3.97
C PRO A 296 -8.26 -4.40 -4.99
N LEU A 297 -7.80 -5.45 -5.69
CA LEU A 297 -6.70 -5.35 -6.66
C LEU A 297 -7.07 -4.67 -7.98
N ARG A 298 -8.34 -4.37 -8.22
CA ARG A 298 -8.80 -3.76 -9.49
C ARG A 298 -8.18 -2.38 -9.71
N ASP A 299 -8.28 -1.49 -8.73
CA ASP A 299 -7.74 -0.13 -8.82
C ASP A 299 -6.21 -0.13 -8.83
N GLU A 300 -5.58 -1.09 -8.16
CA GLU A 300 -4.13 -1.31 -8.19
C GLU A 300 -3.66 -1.73 -9.59
N VAL A 301 -4.29 -2.72 -10.23
CA VAL A 301 -3.94 -3.14 -11.59
C VAL A 301 -4.23 -2.01 -12.60
N TYR A 302 -5.31 -1.24 -12.44
CA TYR A 302 -5.52 -0.03 -13.23
C TYR A 302 -4.39 1.00 -13.04
N CYS A 303 -3.93 1.22 -11.80
CA CYS A 303 -2.82 2.12 -11.51
C CYS A 303 -1.48 1.62 -12.11
N GLN A 304 -1.20 0.32 -11.99
CA GLN A 304 -0.02 -0.34 -12.55
C GLN A 304 -0.02 -0.32 -14.09
N LEU A 305 -1.17 -0.49 -14.74
CA LEU A 305 -1.29 -0.38 -16.20
C LEU A 305 -1.06 1.06 -16.66
N VAL A 306 -1.72 2.04 -16.03
CA VAL A 306 -1.51 3.49 -16.31
C VAL A 306 -0.05 3.90 -16.11
N LYS A 307 0.63 3.33 -15.11
CA LYS A 307 2.07 3.49 -14.90
C LYS A 307 2.88 2.96 -16.09
N GLN A 308 2.65 1.72 -16.53
CA GLN A 308 3.41 1.11 -17.64
C GLN A 308 3.10 1.74 -19.01
N THR A 309 1.90 2.32 -19.21
CA THR A 309 1.56 3.10 -20.42
C THR A 309 2.00 4.57 -20.35
N SER A 310 2.61 5.04 -19.26
CA SER A 310 3.07 6.42 -19.09
C SER A 310 4.57 6.58 -19.37
N HIS A 311 4.93 7.37 -20.39
CA HIS A 311 6.32 7.64 -20.81
C HIS A 311 7.11 6.37 -21.20
N THR A 312 6.45 5.39 -21.83
CA THR A 312 7.06 4.14 -22.31
C THR A 312 8.13 4.43 -23.39
N PRO A 313 9.39 3.95 -23.26
CA PRO A 313 10.50 4.36 -24.15
C PRO A 313 10.41 3.98 -25.64
N SER A 314 9.60 2.96 -26.00
CA SER A 314 9.43 2.50 -27.38
C SER A 314 7.97 2.13 -27.64
N PRO A 315 7.03 3.08 -27.58
CA PRO A 315 5.62 2.79 -27.31
C PRO A 315 4.89 2.04 -28.44
N TYR A 316 5.44 2.06 -29.64
CA TYR A 316 4.87 1.43 -30.84
C TYR A 316 5.23 -0.06 -31.02
N THR A 317 5.92 -0.70 -30.06
CA THR A 317 6.24 -2.13 -30.14
C THR A 317 5.07 -3.01 -29.70
N ALA A 318 4.90 -4.17 -30.34
CA ALA A 318 3.88 -5.15 -29.96
C ALA A 318 3.99 -5.64 -28.50
N ALA A 319 5.19 -5.56 -27.91
CA ALA A 319 5.43 -5.83 -26.48
C ALA A 319 4.76 -4.78 -25.57
N HIS A 320 4.95 -3.49 -25.84
CA HIS A 320 4.34 -2.43 -25.03
C HIS A 320 2.83 -2.28 -25.28
N LEU A 321 2.33 -2.63 -26.48
CA LEU A 321 0.90 -2.72 -26.73
C LEU A 321 0.19 -3.78 -25.87
N ARG A 322 0.92 -4.73 -25.24
CA ARG A 322 0.30 -5.70 -24.32
C ARG A 322 -0.33 -5.07 -23.08
N TYR A 323 0.21 -3.96 -22.59
CA TYR A 323 -0.39 -3.21 -21.47
C TYR A 323 -1.72 -2.59 -21.89
N TRP A 324 -1.77 -1.99 -23.08
CA TRP A 324 -3.00 -1.45 -23.66
C TRP A 324 -4.05 -2.54 -23.91
N GLN A 325 -3.63 -3.70 -24.42
CA GLN A 325 -4.48 -4.87 -24.63
C GLN A 325 -5.10 -5.39 -23.32
N LEU A 326 -4.31 -5.54 -22.25
CA LEU A 326 -4.85 -5.92 -20.94
C LEU A 326 -5.72 -4.82 -20.32
N LEU A 327 -5.39 -3.53 -20.52
CA LEU A 327 -6.22 -2.41 -20.08
C LEU A 327 -7.58 -2.41 -20.79
N THR A 328 -7.63 -2.76 -22.08
CA THR A 328 -8.88 -3.03 -22.81
C THR A 328 -9.66 -4.18 -22.17
N CYS A 329 -9.05 -5.37 -21.97
CA CYS A 329 -9.75 -6.49 -21.35
C CYS A 329 -10.24 -6.17 -19.91
N MET A 330 -9.47 -5.43 -19.12
CA MET A 330 -9.88 -4.91 -17.81
C MET A 330 -11.11 -4.00 -17.93
N SER A 331 -11.09 -3.02 -18.86
CA SER A 331 -12.19 -2.07 -19.08
C SER A 331 -13.50 -2.71 -19.57
N CYS A 332 -13.42 -3.87 -20.22
CA CYS A 332 -14.55 -4.71 -20.63
C CYS A 332 -15.02 -5.72 -19.56
N THR A 333 -14.37 -5.73 -18.39
CA THR A 333 -14.64 -6.71 -17.31
C THR A 333 -15.00 -6.06 -15.98
N PHE A 334 -14.33 -4.96 -15.62
CA PHE A 334 -14.48 -4.28 -14.34
C PHE A 334 -14.48 -2.75 -14.51
N LEU A 335 -15.24 -2.05 -13.68
CA LEU A 335 -15.07 -0.61 -13.51
C LEU A 335 -14.11 -0.33 -12.32
N PRO A 336 -13.18 0.63 -12.44
CA PRO A 336 -12.39 1.12 -11.31
C PRO A 336 -13.24 1.96 -10.35
N GLY A 337 -12.74 2.14 -9.13
CA GLY A 337 -13.29 3.06 -8.13
C GLY A 337 -13.26 4.53 -8.60
N PRO A 338 -14.09 5.42 -8.03
CA PRO A 338 -14.33 6.75 -8.60
C PRO A 338 -13.08 7.63 -8.78
N ASN A 339 -12.09 7.51 -7.90
CA ASN A 339 -10.84 8.28 -7.98
C ASN A 339 -9.91 7.71 -9.06
N MET A 340 -9.77 6.38 -9.13
CA MET A 340 -8.99 5.72 -10.18
C MET A 340 -9.63 5.93 -11.56
N LEU A 341 -10.96 5.93 -11.66
CA LEU A 341 -11.69 6.23 -12.90
C LEU A 341 -11.43 7.66 -13.43
N LYS A 342 -11.27 8.67 -12.54
CA LYS A 342 -10.84 10.02 -12.93
C LYS A 342 -9.43 10.01 -13.48
N TYR A 343 -8.48 9.41 -12.75
CA TYR A 343 -7.07 9.36 -13.14
C TYR A 343 -6.87 8.60 -14.45
N LEU A 344 -7.55 7.46 -14.63
CA LEU A 344 -7.58 6.73 -15.89
C LEU A 344 -8.12 7.59 -17.04
N ARG A 345 -9.29 8.23 -16.89
CA ARG A 345 -9.85 9.13 -17.91
C ARG A 345 -8.94 10.33 -18.22
N PHE A 346 -8.18 10.83 -17.25
CA PHE A 346 -7.14 11.84 -17.48
C PHE A 346 -5.97 11.28 -18.32
N HIS A 347 -5.43 10.12 -17.93
CA HIS A 347 -4.34 9.45 -18.65
C HIS A 347 -4.72 9.13 -20.10
N LEU A 348 -5.91 8.57 -20.34
CA LEU A 348 -6.40 8.28 -21.68
C LEU A 348 -6.40 9.54 -22.55
N LYS A 349 -7.04 10.63 -22.09
CA LYS A 349 -7.08 11.91 -22.83
C LYS A 349 -5.69 12.51 -23.07
N ARG A 350 -4.76 12.37 -22.11
CA ARG A 350 -3.36 12.79 -22.25
C ARG A 350 -2.65 12.00 -23.36
N ILE A 351 -2.86 10.68 -23.44
CA ILE A 351 -2.28 9.85 -24.50
C ILE A 351 -2.83 10.23 -25.88
N GLN A 352 -4.14 10.44 -26.01
CA GLN A 352 -4.75 10.89 -27.26
C GLN A 352 -4.21 12.25 -27.72
N SER A 353 -3.96 13.19 -26.80
CA SER A 353 -3.38 14.50 -27.16
C SER A 353 -1.87 14.48 -27.40
N GLN A 354 -1.13 13.51 -26.83
CA GLN A 354 0.32 13.38 -27.01
C GLN A 354 0.72 12.46 -28.18
N SER A 355 -0.18 11.62 -28.69
CA SER A 355 0.07 10.72 -29.83
C SER A 355 -1.22 10.41 -30.60
N PRO A 356 -1.85 11.42 -31.22
CA PRO A 356 -3.05 11.22 -32.05
C PRO A 356 -2.78 10.28 -33.23
N GLU A 357 -3.83 9.61 -33.71
CA GLU A 357 -3.79 8.64 -34.82
C GLU A 357 -2.89 7.40 -34.57
N SER A 358 -2.31 7.27 -33.38
CA SER A 358 -1.50 6.11 -32.99
C SER A 358 -2.36 4.93 -32.52
N GLU A 359 -1.78 3.73 -32.49
CA GLU A 359 -2.46 2.57 -31.90
C GLU A 359 -2.84 2.78 -30.43
N MET A 360 -2.11 3.62 -29.69
CA MET A 360 -2.44 3.96 -28.31
C MET A 360 -3.66 4.89 -28.20
N ASP A 361 -3.85 5.79 -29.16
CA ASP A 361 -5.08 6.60 -29.30
C ASP A 361 -6.27 5.68 -29.64
N ASN A 362 -6.08 4.74 -30.58
CA ASN A 362 -7.09 3.73 -30.92
C ASN A 362 -7.50 2.86 -29.72
N TYR A 363 -6.54 2.40 -28.89
CA TYR A 363 -6.85 1.73 -27.63
C TYR A 363 -7.52 2.68 -26.61
N ALA A 364 -7.03 3.91 -26.43
CA ALA A 364 -7.54 4.85 -25.45
C ALA A 364 -8.98 5.31 -25.72
N SER A 365 -9.32 5.47 -27.00
CA SER A 365 -10.69 5.72 -27.47
C SER A 365 -11.60 4.54 -27.12
N PHE A 366 -11.23 3.32 -27.51
CA PHE A 366 -12.01 2.09 -27.21
C PHE A 366 -12.20 1.87 -25.70
N ILE A 367 -11.14 2.05 -24.90
CA ILE A 367 -11.20 1.94 -23.44
C ILE A 367 -12.13 3.00 -22.84
N SER A 368 -12.13 4.22 -23.38
CA SER A 368 -13.02 5.29 -22.91
C SER A 368 -14.49 4.92 -23.12
N GLU A 369 -14.85 4.37 -24.27
CA GLU A 369 -16.21 3.85 -24.53
C GLU A 369 -16.54 2.62 -23.68
N ALA A 370 -15.60 1.69 -23.50
CA ALA A 370 -15.81 0.49 -22.69
C ALA A 370 -16.15 0.84 -21.24
N LEU A 371 -15.48 1.85 -20.66
CA LEU A 371 -15.75 2.35 -19.30
C LEU A 371 -17.13 3.01 -19.12
N GLU A 372 -17.85 3.30 -20.20
CA GLU A 372 -19.24 3.80 -20.17
C GLU A 372 -20.27 2.67 -20.37
N LYS A 373 -19.90 1.62 -21.11
CA LYS A 373 -20.77 0.49 -21.46
C LYS A 373 -20.71 -0.67 -20.45
N THR A 374 -19.55 -0.89 -19.82
CA THR A 374 -19.27 -2.04 -18.95
C THR A 374 -20.09 -2.03 -17.66
N LYS A 375 -20.52 -3.23 -17.26
CA LYS A 375 -21.21 -3.53 -16.00
C LYS A 375 -20.49 -4.70 -15.31
N CYS A 376 -20.75 -4.91 -14.02
CA CYS A 376 -20.16 -6.02 -13.28
C CYS A 376 -20.45 -7.38 -13.95
N ARG A 377 -19.40 -8.09 -14.37
CA ARG A 377 -19.49 -9.47 -14.84
C ARG A 377 -19.30 -10.46 -13.70
N GLU A 378 -19.94 -11.62 -13.83
CA GLU A 378 -19.78 -12.76 -12.91
C GLU A 378 -18.55 -13.61 -13.24
N CYS A 379 -18.22 -13.70 -14.54
CA CYS A 379 -17.06 -14.41 -15.07
C CYS A 379 -16.15 -13.46 -15.88
N VAL A 380 -14.85 -13.76 -15.86
CA VAL A 380 -13.88 -13.13 -16.77
C VAL A 380 -14.12 -13.57 -18.23
N PRO A 381 -13.67 -12.77 -19.22
CA PRO A 381 -13.62 -13.18 -20.63
C PRO A 381 -13.02 -14.57 -20.89
N SER A 382 -13.54 -15.25 -21.91
CA SER A 382 -12.95 -16.49 -22.46
C SER A 382 -11.64 -16.21 -23.20
N TRP A 383 -10.89 -17.24 -23.59
CA TRP A 383 -9.67 -17.03 -24.39
C TRP A 383 -10.00 -16.43 -25.76
N ASP A 384 -11.09 -16.87 -26.39
CA ASP A 384 -11.57 -16.34 -27.67
C ASP A 384 -12.01 -14.87 -27.53
N GLU A 385 -12.74 -14.54 -26.47
CA GLU A 385 -13.13 -13.16 -26.19
C GLU A 385 -11.91 -12.26 -25.91
N ILE A 386 -10.90 -12.76 -25.18
CA ILE A 386 -9.65 -12.03 -24.97
C ILE A 386 -8.95 -11.78 -26.31
N GLN A 387 -8.83 -12.78 -27.19
CA GLN A 387 -8.22 -12.58 -28.51
C GLN A 387 -8.96 -11.51 -29.33
N MET A 388 -10.29 -11.46 -29.28
CA MET A 388 -11.07 -10.41 -29.97
C MET A 388 -10.86 -9.03 -29.32
N LEU A 389 -10.96 -8.94 -27.99
CA LEU A 389 -10.77 -7.68 -27.23
C LEU A 389 -9.35 -7.11 -27.40
N MET A 390 -8.32 -7.97 -27.42
CA MET A 390 -6.93 -7.57 -27.69
C MET A 390 -6.74 -6.90 -29.06
N ASN A 391 -7.62 -7.20 -30.03
CA ASN A 391 -7.61 -6.60 -31.37
C ASN A 391 -8.74 -5.56 -31.55
N ARG A 392 -9.49 -5.24 -30.48
CA ARG A 392 -10.67 -4.34 -30.49
C ARG A 392 -11.78 -4.81 -31.45
N GLN A 393 -11.93 -6.13 -31.62
CA GLN A 393 -12.89 -6.77 -32.52
C GLN A 393 -14.11 -7.32 -31.79
N GLU A 394 -15.22 -7.51 -32.51
CA GLU A 394 -16.42 -8.18 -32.00
C GLU A 394 -16.30 -9.71 -32.08
N MET A 395 -16.92 -10.41 -31.13
CA MET A 395 -16.93 -11.87 -31.07
C MET A 395 -18.22 -12.42 -31.70
N LEU A 396 -18.08 -13.34 -32.66
CA LEU A 396 -19.20 -14.07 -33.27
C LEU A 396 -19.71 -15.18 -32.33
N CYS A 397 -21.02 -15.43 -32.31
CA CYS A 397 -21.65 -16.44 -31.48
C CYS A 397 -22.76 -17.17 -32.25
N THR A 398 -22.73 -18.50 -32.24
CA THR A 398 -23.76 -19.35 -32.89
C THR A 398 -24.90 -19.63 -31.92
N VAL A 399 -26.13 -19.24 -32.31
CA VAL A 399 -27.35 -19.50 -31.54
C VAL A 399 -28.10 -20.68 -32.17
N HIS A 400 -28.01 -21.85 -31.56
CA HIS A 400 -28.71 -23.05 -32.04
C HIS A 400 -30.20 -23.01 -31.70
N TYR A 401 -31.06 -23.02 -32.74
CA TYR A 401 -32.51 -23.12 -32.59
C TYR A 401 -32.97 -24.59 -32.58
N PRO A 402 -34.03 -24.95 -31.80
CA PRO A 402 -34.55 -26.31 -31.77
C PRO A 402 -35.25 -26.68 -33.09
N GLY A 403 -34.65 -27.59 -33.85
CA GLY A 403 -35.22 -28.13 -35.09
C GLY A 403 -34.14 -28.79 -35.96
N PRO A 404 -34.53 -29.63 -36.94
CA PRO A 404 -33.58 -30.20 -37.89
C PRO A 404 -33.10 -29.13 -38.88
N GLY A 405 -31.80 -28.77 -38.82
CA GLY A 405 -31.16 -27.90 -39.81
C GLY A 405 -30.38 -26.69 -39.27
N SER A 406 -30.26 -26.51 -37.95
CA SER A 406 -29.48 -25.42 -37.35
C SER A 406 -27.96 -25.62 -37.51
N CYS A 407 -27.41 -24.97 -38.53
CA CYS A 407 -25.96 -24.78 -38.74
C CYS A 407 -25.48 -23.54 -37.97
#